data_AF-A0A3D4W308-F1
#
_entry.id   AF-A0A3D4W308-F1
#
_cell.length_a   1.000
_cell.length_b   1.000
_cell.length_c   1.000
_cell.angle_alpha   90.00
_cell.angle_beta   90.00
_cell.angle_gamma   90.00
#
_symmetry.space_group_name_H-M   'P 1'
#
loop_
_entity.id
_entity.type
_entity.pdbx_description
1 polymer ?
#
loop_
_entity_poly.entity_id
_entity_poly.type
_entity_poly.pdbx_seq_one_letter_code
_entity_poly.pdbx_strand_id
1 'polypeptide(L)' 'QLCKECGLTLTGAGSAYPYHKDPQDSHLRIAPTYPSLDEVETASDLLCVCVKLAVIEKLLAEKVE' A
#
# COMPACT_ATOMS: atom_id res chain seq x y z
N GLN A 1 4.88 3.53 3.70
CA GLN A 1 6.21 3.01 4.12
C GLN A 1 6.10 1.61 4.71
N LEU A 2 5.12 1.36 5.57
CA LEU A 2 4.76 0.06 6.18
C LEU A 2 5.13 -1.20 5.37
N CYS A 3 4.64 -1.36 4.14
CA CYS A 3 4.93 -2.58 3.36
C CYS A 3 6.43 -2.80 3.12
N LYS A 4 7.16 -1.73 2.79
CA LYS A 4 8.60 -1.79 2.49
C LYS A 4 9.42 -2.21 3.72
N GLU A 5 9.01 -1.76 4.91
CA GLU A 5 9.65 -2.12 6.18
C GLU A 5 9.45 -3.60 6.53
N CYS A 6 8.35 -4.19 6.08
CA CYS A 6 8.06 -5.62 6.22
C CYS A 6 8.61 -6.47 5.06
N GLY A 7 9.42 -5.91 4.16
CA GLY A 7 10.02 -6.63 3.03
C GLY A 7 9.14 -6.73 1.78
N LEU A 8 7.95 -6.14 1.77
CA LEU A 8 7.08 -6.09 0.59
C LEU A 8 7.32 -4.81 -0.21
N THR A 9 7.93 -4.95 -1.38
CA THR A 9 8.15 -3.84 -2.31
C THR A 9 6.95 -3.64 -3.22
N LEU A 10 6.39 -2.44 -3.21
CA LEU A 10 5.28 -2.02 -4.08
C LEU A 10 5.74 -0.96 -5.08
N THR A 11 4.94 -0.76 -6.13
CA THR A 11 5.10 0.42 -6.98
C THR A 11 4.86 1.69 -6.14
N GLY A 12 5.66 2.74 -6.37
CA GLY A 12 5.49 4.00 -5.65
C GLY A 12 4.09 4.60 -5.79
N ALA A 13 3.60 5.24 -4.72
CA ALA A 13 2.32 5.96 -4.74
C ALA A 13 2.31 7.03 -5.84
N GLY A 14 1.14 7.27 -6.43
CA GLY A 14 0.97 8.22 -7.53
C GLY A 14 1.56 7.78 -8.88
N SER A 15 2.22 6.63 -8.99
CA SER A 15 2.87 6.20 -10.24
C SER A 15 1.95 6.09 -11.45
N ALA A 16 0.64 5.91 -11.23
CA ALA A 16 -0.36 5.84 -12.28
C ALA A 16 -0.87 7.22 -12.74
N TYR A 17 -0.34 8.30 -12.15
CA TYR A 17 -0.77 9.68 -12.39
C TYR A 17 0.37 10.50 -13.02
N PRO A 18 0.05 11.53 -13.82
CA PRO A 18 1.04 12.46 -14.33
C PRO A 18 1.90 13.02 -13.21
N TYR A 19 3.22 13.04 -13.44
CA TYR A 19 4.20 13.56 -12.48
C TYR A 19 4.22 12.86 -11.11
N HIS A 20 3.70 11.64 -11.01
CA HIS A 20 3.63 10.85 -9.78
C HIS A 20 2.76 11.48 -8.68
N LYS A 21 1.75 12.27 -9.06
CA LYS A 21 0.88 13.00 -8.11
C LYS A 21 -0.56 12.50 -8.20
N ASP A 22 -0.94 11.63 -7.27
CA ASP A 22 -2.34 11.28 -7.03
C ASP A 22 -2.98 12.37 -6.14
N PRO A 23 -4.02 13.09 -6.61
CA PRO A 23 -4.66 14.15 -5.83
C PRO A 23 -5.37 13.66 -4.57
N GLN A 24 -5.67 12.35 -4.46
CA GLN A 24 -6.39 11.77 -3.32
C GLN A 24 -5.52 10.87 -2.44
N ASP A 25 -4.26 10.65 -2.82
CA ASP A 25 -3.32 9.72 -2.15
C ASP A 25 -3.97 8.38 -1.79
N SER A 26 -4.63 7.75 -2.78
CA SER A 26 -5.53 6.60 -2.57
C SER A 26 -5.30 5.45 -3.54
N HIS A 27 -4.53 5.65 -4.61
CA HIS A 27 -4.28 4.63 -5.63
C HIS A 27 -2.99 3.84 -5.38
N LEU A 28 -3.11 2.52 -5.30
CA LEU A 28 -2.01 1.57 -5.27
C LEU A 28 -2.05 0.62 -6.48
N ARG A 29 -0.91 0.41 -7.15
CA ARG A 29 -0.78 -0.55 -8.26
C ARG A 29 -0.22 -1.88 -7.77
N ILE A 30 -0.90 -2.98 -8.10
CA ILE A 30 -0.46 -4.35 -7.83
C ILE A 30 -0.11 -5.03 -9.16
N ALA A 31 1.04 -5.71 -9.21
CA ALA A 31 1.52 -6.43 -10.40
C ALA A 31 1.77 -7.92 -10.05
N PRO A 32 0.74 -8.79 -10.16
CA PRO A 32 0.79 -10.15 -9.61
C PRO A 32 1.39 -11.20 -10.55
N THR A 33 1.79 -10.83 -11.77
CA THR A 33 2.12 -11.81 -12.84
C THR A 33 3.52 -12.45 -12.73
N TYR A 34 4.41 -11.90 -11.90
CA TYR A 34 5.78 -12.39 -11.74
C TYR A 34 5.96 -13.40 -10.59
N PRO A 35 5.45 -13.14 -9.36
CA PRO A 35 5.62 -14.06 -8.24
C PRO A 35 4.78 -15.34 -8.40
N SER A 36 5.13 -16.36 -7.64
CA SER A 36 4.30 -17.57 -7.47
C SER A 36 2.99 -17.25 -6.73
N LEU A 37 2.00 -18.15 -6.82
CA LEU A 37 0.71 -17.96 -6.14
C LEU A 37 0.88 -17.83 -4.62
N ASP A 38 1.73 -18.66 -4.01
CA ASP A 38 1.99 -18.65 -2.56
C ASP A 38 2.63 -17.31 -2.11
N GLU A 39 3.53 -16.75 -2.92
CA GLU A 39 4.12 -15.44 -2.68
C GLU A 39 3.09 -14.31 -2.83
N VAL A 40 2.21 -14.41 -3.84
CA VAL A 40 1.12 -13.43 -4.03
C VAL A 40 0.14 -13.45 -2.86
N GLU A 41 -0.21 -14.63 -2.34
CA GLU A 41 -1.10 -14.79 -1.18
C GLU A 41 -0.47 -14.12 0.05
N THR A 42 0.77 -14.49 0.37
CA THR A 42 1.52 -13.91 1.50
C THR A 42 1.68 -12.38 1.38
N ALA A 43 2.02 -11.89 0.18
CA ALA A 43 2.16 -10.47 -0.07
C ALA A 43 0.82 -9.72 0.07
N SER A 44 -0.28 -10.33 -0.36
CA SER A 44 -1.62 -9.73 -0.28
C SER A 44 -2.09 -9.61 1.17
N ASP A 45 -1.83 -10.62 2.00
CA ASP A 45 -2.15 -10.56 3.43
C ASP A 45 -1.36 -9.45 4.14
N LEU A 46 -0.05 -9.37 3.89
CA LEU A 46 0.79 -8.31 4.43
C LEU A 46 0.34 -6.92 3.96
N LEU A 47 -0.01 -6.77 2.68
CA LEU A 47 -0.57 -5.54 2.14
C LEU A 47 -1.85 -5.15 2.90
N CYS A 48 -2.76 -6.09 3.14
CA CYS A 48 -4.00 -5.84 3.87
C CYS A 48 -3.74 -5.37 5.31
N VAL A 49 -2.77 -5.95 6.00
CA VAL A 49 -2.36 -5.52 7.35
C VAL A 49 -1.84 -4.08 7.32
N CYS A 50 -0.93 -3.77 6.40
CA CYS A 50 -0.38 -2.42 6.27
C CYS A 50 -1.45 -1.37 5.93
N VAL A 51 -2.38 -1.68 5.02
CA VAL A 51 -3.48 -0.75 4.67
C VAL A 51 -4.39 -0.51 5.86
N LYS A 52 -4.79 -1.57 6.58
CA LYS A 52 -5.61 -1.43 7.80
C LYS A 52 -4.93 -0.56 8.84
N LEU A 53 -3.63 -0.77 9.08
CA LEU A 53 -2.86 0.04 10.02
C LEU A 53 -2.82 1.51 9.60
N ALA A 54 -2.48 1.81 8.34
CA ALA A 54 -2.45 3.18 7.83
C ALA A 54 -3.81 3.89 7.97
N VAL A 55 -4.91 3.18 7.71
CA VAL A 55 -6.27 3.73 7.89
C VAL A 55 -6.55 4.03 9.35
N ILE A 56 -6.19 3.12 10.28
CA ILE A 56 -6.39 3.34 11.71
C ILE A 56 -5.56 4.54 12.19
N GLU A 57 -4.29 4.62 11.80
CA GLU A 57 -3.40 5.75 12.13
C GLU A 57 -3.98 7.07 11.66
N LYS A 58 -4.48 7.13 10.41
CA LYS A 58 -5.13 8.31 9.86
C LYS A 58 -6.38 8.71 10.65
N LEU A 59 -7.28 7.76 10.91
CA LEU A 59 -8.51 8.01 11.67
C LEU A 59 -8.26 8.43 13.12
N LEU A 60 -7.17 7.95 13.73
CA LEU A 60 -6.78 8.38 15.08
C LEU A 60 -6.21 9.79 15.05
N ALA A 61 -5.39 10.15 14.06
CA ALA A 61 -4.86 11.50 13.90
C ALA A 61 -5.99 12.53 13.68
N GLU A 62 -6.96 12.23 12.81
CA GLU A 62 -8.12 13.10 12.54
C GLU A 62 -9.05 13.29 13.75
N LYS A 63 -9.04 12.38 14.73
CA LYS A 63 -9.85 12.49 15.97
C LYS A 63 -9.17 13.31 17.07
N VAL A 64 -7.88 13.58 16.94
CA VAL A 64 -7.10 14.36 17.91
C VAL A 64 -7.16 15.87 17.58
N GLU A 65 -7.53 16.22 16.35
CA GLU A 65 -7.87 17.58 15.89
C GLU A 65 -9.31 17.98 16.24
#